data_AF-A0A5J5PGP6-F1
#
_entry.id   AF-A0A5J5PGP6-F1
#
_cell.length_a   1.000
_cell.length_b   1.000
_cell.length_c   1.000
_cell.angle_alpha   90.00
_cell.angle_beta   90.00
_cell.angle_gamma   90.00
#
_symmetry.space_group_name_H-M   'P 1'
#
loop_
_entity.id
_entity.type
_entity.pdbx_description
1 polymer ?
#
loop_
_entity_poly.entity_id
_entity_poly.type
_entity_poly.pdbx_seq_one_letter_code
_entity_poly.pdbx_strand_id
1 'polypeptide(L)'
;MEPTNQKFLERVVSQKALQMGSSFPCQICVVGFLCGVCLTSLFLAVLTSVGTFGFTGISFSSLSMGNSPLNSSSEIINVITSSDYQSKVKETARWVDSKGREPESDDDERVSLLTEAWGALLADREPEESEFSKRFGLSKSSLPNTPHLENCKLSAQVNKRLDTRSGAGRFPPWTTWKGSLNMYPATETDENLRSFKDQPVFDGAYPPWIVGSDEENYPLTRKVQSDIWIHQHPVNCHDPNIKFLVADWEKLPGFGIGAQLAGMAGLLAIAINEQRVLVTGYFNRADHDGCKASRGSWSCYFFLETSQECRDRAFELITNKEAWEKGTIKGKDSYKSKEIWTAKVPRVWGDPWSYLQPTTDINGSLIAVHHKMDRRWWRAQAVRYLMRFQTEYTCGLLNVARHAAFGKEAAKMVLASIDRDWPKVITNQPKSEIEEFVWSNHRPWVPRPLLSMHVRMGDKACEMKVVKFEEYMELAHRIQMHFPHLKNVWLSTEMQEVIDKTRSYPHWNFYYTNVTRQVGNVSMATYEASLGRKTSTNYPLVNFLMAVESDFFIGALGSTWCFLIDGMRNTGGKVMAGYLSVNKDRFW
;
A
#
# COMPACT_ATOMS: atom_id res chain seq x y z
N MET A 1 39.10 -17.70 21.31
CA MET A 1 37.98 -18.63 21.54
C MET A 1 36.98 -18.44 20.41
N GLU A 2 36.53 -19.52 19.78
CA GLU A 2 35.72 -19.47 18.55
C GLU A 2 34.22 -19.25 18.81
N PRO A 3 33.49 -18.61 17.87
CA PRO A 3 32.03 -18.58 17.85
C PRO A 3 31.46 -19.67 16.92
N THR A 4 31.62 -20.95 17.28
CA THR A 4 31.29 -22.09 16.39
C THR A 4 29.81 -22.52 16.37
N ASN A 5 28.96 -21.99 17.26
CA ASN A 5 27.58 -22.52 17.46
C ASN A 5 26.44 -21.83 16.69
N GLN A 6 26.62 -20.63 16.09
CA GLN A 6 25.51 -19.98 15.37
C GLN A 6 25.13 -20.68 14.05
N LYS A 7 26.13 -21.10 13.24
CA LYS A 7 25.89 -21.75 11.93
C LYS A 7 25.18 -23.11 12.01
N PHE A 8 25.29 -23.82 13.14
CA PHE A 8 24.62 -25.11 13.32
C PHE A 8 23.12 -24.95 13.64
N LEU A 9 22.76 -23.97 14.46
CA LEU A 9 21.36 -23.62 14.74
C LEU A 9 20.63 -23.11 13.50
N GLU A 10 21.29 -22.28 12.66
CA GLU A 10 20.74 -21.84 11.38
C GLU A 10 20.38 -23.04 10.46
N ARG A 11 21.19 -24.11 10.47
CA ARG A 11 20.92 -25.33 9.70
C ARG A 11 19.73 -26.12 10.22
N VAL A 12 19.57 -26.24 11.55
CA VAL A 12 18.48 -27.00 12.18
C VAL A 12 17.13 -26.27 12.07
N VAL A 13 17.11 -24.94 12.21
CA VAL A 13 15.90 -24.13 12.00
C VAL A 13 15.49 -24.15 10.52
N SER A 14 16.45 -24.11 9.59
CA SER A 14 16.21 -24.31 8.15
C SER A 14 15.61 -25.68 7.83
N GLN A 15 15.99 -26.75 8.53
CA GLN A 15 15.42 -28.08 8.34
C GLN A 15 13.92 -28.17 8.64
N LYS A 16 13.41 -27.48 9.68
CA LYS A 16 11.96 -27.41 9.93
C LYS A 16 11.23 -26.56 8.88
N ALA A 17 11.86 -25.52 8.34
CA ALA A 17 11.29 -24.76 7.22
C ALA A 17 11.27 -25.57 5.90
N LEU A 18 12.29 -26.39 5.64
CA LEU A 18 12.34 -27.33 4.52
C LEU A 18 11.29 -28.44 4.62
N GLN A 19 10.99 -28.92 5.83
CA GLN A 19 9.88 -29.87 6.06
C GLN A 19 8.48 -29.27 5.77
N MET A 20 8.35 -27.95 5.67
CA MET A 20 7.11 -27.28 5.22
C MET A 20 7.08 -26.98 3.71
N GLY A 21 8.13 -27.35 2.95
CA GLY A 21 8.34 -26.95 1.56
C GLY A 21 8.31 -28.09 0.53
N SER A 22 7.48 -29.13 0.72
CA SER A 22 7.39 -30.28 -0.19
C SER A 22 6.55 -30.01 -1.46
N SER A 23 6.90 -28.98 -2.23
CA SER A 23 6.25 -28.66 -3.52
C SER A 23 7.20 -28.88 -4.72
N PHE A 24 6.66 -29.44 -5.79
CA PHE A 24 7.38 -29.75 -7.03
C PHE A 24 8.24 -28.59 -7.60
N PRO A 25 7.79 -27.30 -7.56
CA PRO A 25 8.61 -26.18 -8.03
C PRO A 25 9.94 -25.99 -7.27
N CYS A 26 9.97 -26.26 -5.97
CA CYS A 26 11.19 -26.06 -5.18
C CYS A 26 12.23 -27.18 -5.44
N GLN A 27 11.81 -28.39 -5.85
CA GLN A 27 12.73 -29.42 -6.34
C GLN A 27 13.45 -29.00 -7.62
N ILE A 28 12.75 -28.41 -8.60
CA ILE A 28 13.35 -27.91 -9.85
C ILE A 28 14.41 -26.84 -9.56
N CYS A 29 14.14 -25.93 -8.62
CA CYS A 29 15.11 -24.91 -8.19
C CYS A 29 16.35 -25.51 -7.52
N VAL A 30 16.18 -26.54 -6.66
CA VAL A 30 17.30 -27.22 -5.98
C VAL A 30 18.13 -28.04 -6.97
N VAL A 31 17.52 -28.76 -7.91
CA VAL A 31 18.23 -29.51 -8.96
C VAL A 31 18.98 -28.55 -9.89
N GLY A 32 18.34 -27.46 -10.33
CA GLY A 32 19.00 -26.43 -11.15
C GLY A 32 20.21 -25.78 -10.44
N PHE A 33 20.09 -25.50 -9.14
CA PHE A 33 21.20 -24.97 -8.34
C PHE A 33 22.34 -25.99 -8.17
N LEU A 34 22.04 -27.25 -7.87
CA LEU A 34 23.05 -28.30 -7.70
C LEU A 34 23.76 -28.64 -9.03
N CYS A 35 23.03 -28.73 -10.15
CA CYS A 35 23.63 -28.89 -11.47
C CYS A 35 24.52 -27.68 -11.84
N GLY A 36 24.08 -26.45 -11.53
CA GLY A 36 24.88 -25.24 -11.72
C GLY A 36 26.17 -25.24 -10.91
N VAL A 37 26.11 -25.59 -9.61
CA VAL A 37 27.29 -25.69 -8.74
C VAL A 37 28.27 -26.75 -9.26
N CYS A 38 27.80 -27.95 -9.61
CA CYS A 38 28.65 -29.01 -10.16
C CYS A 38 29.30 -28.65 -11.51
N LEU A 39 28.62 -27.88 -12.38
CA LEU A 39 29.22 -27.37 -13.61
C LEU A 39 30.29 -26.31 -13.31
N THR A 40 30.00 -25.35 -12.43
CA THR A 40 30.97 -24.30 -12.08
C THR A 40 32.21 -24.83 -11.38
N SER A 41 32.09 -25.86 -10.54
CA SER A 41 33.26 -26.51 -9.91
C SER A 41 34.09 -27.33 -10.90
N LEU A 42 33.46 -27.97 -11.91
CA LEU A 42 34.19 -28.60 -13.01
C LEU A 42 35.00 -27.57 -13.82
N PHE A 43 34.39 -26.43 -14.17
CA PHE A 43 35.07 -25.39 -14.94
C PHE A 43 36.16 -24.68 -14.13
N LEU A 44 35.98 -24.44 -12.81
CA LEU A 44 37.05 -23.90 -11.97
C LEU A 44 38.23 -24.88 -11.85
N ALA A 45 37.97 -26.18 -11.64
CA ALA A 45 39.03 -27.18 -11.51
C ALA A 45 39.91 -27.28 -12.77
N VAL A 46 39.31 -27.13 -13.96
CA VAL A 46 40.03 -27.08 -15.24
C VAL A 46 40.84 -25.78 -15.38
N LEU A 47 40.29 -24.63 -14.97
CA LEU A 47 40.99 -23.34 -15.03
C LEU A 47 42.14 -23.19 -14.02
N THR A 48 42.14 -23.92 -12.90
CA THR A 48 43.25 -23.90 -11.93
C THR A 48 44.45 -24.78 -12.30
N SER A 49 44.43 -25.46 -13.47
CA SER A 49 45.52 -26.32 -13.93
C SER A 49 46.56 -25.62 -14.82
N VAL A 50 46.34 -24.36 -15.20
CA VAL A 50 47.22 -23.61 -16.12
C VAL A 50 47.43 -22.18 -15.61
N GLY A 51 48.66 -21.84 -15.20
CA GLY A 51 49.10 -20.44 -15.06
C GLY A 51 49.62 -20.04 -13.68
N THR A 52 50.86 -20.40 -13.36
CA THR A 52 51.60 -19.88 -12.19
C THR A 52 52.20 -18.50 -12.50
N PHE A 53 51.81 -17.46 -11.76
CA PHE A 53 52.60 -16.23 -11.55
C PHE A 53 52.28 -15.66 -10.15
N GLY A 54 53.26 -15.03 -9.47
CA GLY A 54 53.11 -14.63 -8.06
C GLY A 54 53.89 -13.38 -7.64
N PHE A 55 53.82 -13.07 -6.32
CA PHE A 55 54.41 -11.90 -5.60
C PHE A 55 53.79 -10.53 -5.98
N THR A 56 53.56 -9.51 -5.12
CA THR A 56 53.69 -9.17 -3.67
C THR A 56 52.54 -8.20 -3.28
N GLY A 57 52.27 -7.71 -2.05
CA GLY A 57 52.82 -7.94 -0.70
C GLY A 57 52.95 -6.64 0.15
N ILE A 58 52.53 -6.63 1.44
CA ILE A 58 52.77 -5.59 2.51
C ILE A 58 51.97 -4.26 2.34
N SER A 59 51.38 -3.56 3.34
CA SER A 59 51.08 -3.80 4.78
C SER A 59 49.86 -2.97 5.24
N PHE A 60 49.32 -3.27 6.44
CA PHE A 60 48.40 -2.39 7.19
C PHE A 60 49.16 -1.49 8.18
N SER A 61 48.57 -0.34 8.54
CA SER A 61 49.01 0.49 9.67
C SER A 61 47.84 0.81 10.62
N SER A 62 48.16 0.95 11.91
CA SER A 62 47.21 1.11 13.01
C SER A 62 47.52 2.36 13.84
N LEU A 63 46.47 3.05 14.30
CA LEU A 63 46.48 4.08 15.34
C LEU A 63 45.17 3.90 16.13
N SER A 64 45.14 3.28 17.31
CA SER A 64 45.71 3.66 18.62
C SER A 64 44.68 4.37 19.51
N MET A 65 44.41 3.76 20.66
CA MET A 65 43.45 4.19 21.69
C MET A 65 43.80 5.54 22.33
N GLY A 66 42.80 6.30 22.75
CA GLY A 66 42.92 7.37 23.74
C GLY A 66 41.76 7.26 24.73
N ASN A 67 42.06 7.19 26.04
CA ASN A 67 41.07 6.80 27.06
C ASN A 67 41.18 7.67 28.32
N SER A 68 40.03 7.87 28.98
CA SER A 68 39.86 8.12 30.43
C SER A 68 39.84 9.61 30.91
N PRO A 69 39.44 9.91 32.18
CA PRO A 69 38.05 9.79 32.66
C PRO A 69 37.62 10.96 33.62
N LEU A 70 36.33 11.09 33.99
CA LEU A 70 35.92 11.16 35.42
C LEU A 70 34.39 11.13 35.68
N ASN A 71 34.07 10.61 36.86
CA ASN A 71 32.78 10.33 37.49
C ASN A 71 31.86 11.54 37.78
N SER A 72 30.56 11.27 37.95
CA SER A 72 29.91 11.52 39.25
C SER A 72 28.74 10.54 39.48
N SER A 73 28.35 10.33 40.74
CA SER A 73 27.44 9.27 41.19
C SER A 73 26.60 9.68 42.40
N SER A 74 25.34 9.24 42.45
CA SER A 74 24.54 8.93 43.66
C SER A 74 23.24 8.22 43.18
N GLU A 75 22.89 7.00 43.62
CA GLU A 75 22.35 6.61 44.95
C GLU A 75 20.88 7.07 45.15
N ILE A 76 19.91 6.28 45.67
CA ILE A 76 19.91 4.88 46.15
C ILE A 76 18.46 4.33 46.32
N ILE A 77 18.27 3.00 46.22
CA ILE A 77 17.25 2.11 46.86
C ILE A 77 15.74 2.50 46.84
N ASN A 78 14.91 1.63 46.23
CA ASN A 78 14.05 0.77 47.06
C ASN A 78 13.68 -0.57 46.40
N VAL A 79 13.84 -1.66 47.16
CA VAL A 79 13.54 -3.04 46.77
C VAL A 79 12.46 -3.56 47.71
N ILE A 80 11.37 -4.11 47.18
CA ILE A 80 10.46 -4.99 47.92
C ILE A 80 10.25 -6.25 47.08
N THR A 81 10.45 -7.41 47.72
CA THR A 81 10.42 -8.75 47.12
C THR A 81 9.19 -9.54 47.53
N SER A 82 8.88 -10.56 46.72
CA SER A 82 7.96 -11.70 46.95
C SER A 82 6.46 -11.35 47.02
N SER A 83 5.56 -12.09 46.37
CA SER A 83 5.29 -13.51 46.66
C SER A 83 4.98 -14.37 45.42
N ASP A 84 5.56 -15.56 45.36
CA ASP A 84 5.12 -16.63 44.45
C ASP A 84 3.70 -17.11 44.78
N TYR A 85 2.92 -17.46 43.75
CA TYR A 85 1.78 -18.35 43.92
C TYR A 85 1.62 -19.32 42.74
N GLN A 86 2.24 -20.50 42.86
CA GLN A 86 1.94 -21.63 41.99
C GLN A 86 0.58 -22.24 42.39
N SER A 87 -0.31 -22.41 41.42
CA SER A 87 -1.39 -23.40 41.52
C SER A 87 -1.55 -24.13 40.19
N LYS A 88 -1.79 -25.44 40.25
CA LYS A 88 -1.65 -26.37 39.12
C LYS A 88 -2.91 -26.44 38.25
N VAL A 89 -2.66 -26.76 36.99
CA VAL A 89 -3.61 -27.22 35.97
C VAL A 89 -4.64 -28.20 36.55
N LYS A 90 -5.91 -28.00 36.16
CA LYS A 90 -6.90 -29.06 36.02
C LYS A 90 -7.70 -28.85 34.73
N GLU A 91 -7.77 -29.87 33.90
CA GLU A 91 -8.64 -29.88 32.73
C GLU A 91 -10.11 -29.90 33.15
N THR A 92 -10.93 -29.06 32.53
CA THR A 92 -12.36 -29.35 32.38
C THR A 92 -12.85 -28.83 31.03
N ALA A 93 -13.34 -29.73 30.19
CA ALA A 93 -13.87 -29.39 28.88
C ALA A 93 -15.28 -28.76 28.97
N ARG A 94 -15.67 -28.07 27.89
CA ARG A 94 -17.02 -27.50 27.62
C ARG A 94 -17.53 -26.45 28.62
N TRP A 95 -17.42 -25.19 28.22
CA TRP A 95 -18.43 -24.19 28.56
C TRP A 95 -19.06 -23.67 27.26
N VAL A 96 -20.30 -24.09 27.02
CA VAL A 96 -21.24 -23.34 26.18
C VAL A 96 -21.68 -22.17 27.03
N ASP A 97 -21.47 -20.93 26.55
CA ASP A 97 -21.71 -19.74 27.36
C ASP A 97 -23.23 -19.48 27.51
N SER A 98 -23.80 -20.06 28.56
CA SER A 98 -25.16 -19.79 29.04
C SER A 98 -25.13 -18.72 30.13
N LYS A 99 -24.41 -17.61 29.90
CA LYS A 99 -24.59 -16.40 30.70
C LYS A 99 -25.98 -15.82 30.43
N GLY A 100 -26.71 -15.54 31.51
CA GLY A 100 -27.95 -14.78 31.41
C GLY A 100 -27.69 -13.42 30.78
N ARG A 101 -28.67 -12.90 30.04
CA ARG A 101 -28.63 -11.54 29.53
C ARG A 101 -28.52 -10.57 30.71
N GLU A 102 -27.34 -10.01 30.94
CA GLU A 102 -27.27 -8.67 31.48
C GLU A 102 -28.03 -7.76 30.51
N PRO A 103 -28.83 -6.80 30.99
CA PRO A 103 -29.49 -5.85 30.09
C PRO A 103 -28.42 -5.10 29.30
N GLU A 104 -28.49 -5.16 27.97
CA GLU A 104 -27.63 -4.33 27.12
C GLU A 104 -27.83 -2.87 27.53
N SER A 105 -26.74 -2.11 27.60
CA SER A 105 -26.86 -0.68 27.90
C SER A 105 -27.60 0.00 26.76
N ASP A 106 -28.45 0.99 27.07
CA ASP A 106 -29.16 1.81 26.06
C ASP A 106 -28.17 2.37 25.01
N ASP A 107 -26.94 2.68 25.44
CA ASP A 107 -25.85 3.09 24.55
C ASP A 107 -25.36 1.97 23.59
N ASP A 108 -25.29 0.70 24.00
CA ASP A 108 -24.89 -0.39 23.09
C ASP A 108 -25.99 -0.75 22.07
N GLU A 109 -27.29 -0.62 22.43
CA GLU A 109 -28.40 -0.71 21.48
C GLU A 109 -28.33 0.44 20.45
N ARG A 110 -28.19 1.70 20.92
CA ARG A 110 -28.04 2.89 20.06
C ARG A 110 -26.84 2.80 19.12
N VAL A 111 -25.69 2.30 19.62
CA VAL A 111 -24.49 2.05 18.83
C VAL A 111 -24.73 1.00 17.75
N SER A 112 -25.43 -0.08 18.09
CA SER A 112 -25.72 -1.17 17.14
C SER A 112 -26.69 -0.69 16.05
N LEU A 113 -27.76 0.03 16.43
CA LEU A 113 -28.70 0.67 15.51
C LEU A 113 -27.98 1.61 14.53
N LEU A 114 -27.15 2.54 15.01
CA LEU A 114 -26.42 3.48 14.17
C LEU A 114 -25.41 2.79 13.25
N THR A 115 -24.71 1.76 13.75
CA THR A 115 -23.76 0.97 12.96
C THR A 115 -24.49 0.22 11.83
N GLU A 116 -25.59 -0.48 12.12
CA GLU A 116 -26.36 -1.20 11.11
C GLU A 116 -27.03 -0.26 10.09
N ALA A 117 -27.54 0.88 10.54
CA ALA A 117 -28.12 1.92 9.69
C ALA A 117 -27.11 2.43 8.66
N TRP A 118 -25.89 2.78 9.11
CA TRP A 118 -24.81 3.16 8.20
C TRP A 118 -24.36 2.01 7.30
N GLY A 119 -24.33 0.77 7.81
CA GLY A 119 -24.00 -0.42 7.01
C GLY A 119 -24.99 -0.69 5.89
N ALA A 120 -26.28 -0.42 6.11
CA ALA A 120 -27.31 -0.55 5.08
C ALA A 120 -27.16 0.47 3.93
N LEU A 121 -26.53 1.63 4.17
CA LEU A 121 -26.18 2.59 3.12
C LEU A 121 -24.97 2.15 2.27
N LEU A 122 -24.24 1.12 2.69
CA LEU A 122 -23.10 0.56 1.95
C LEU A 122 -23.45 -0.70 1.13
N ALA A 123 -24.72 -1.11 1.12
CA ALA A 123 -25.17 -2.27 0.35
C ALA A 123 -25.11 -2.01 -1.17
N ASP A 124 -24.81 -3.05 -1.96
CA ASP A 124 -24.77 -3.02 -3.44
C ASP A 124 -26.03 -2.40 -4.08
N ARG A 125 -27.17 -2.47 -3.37
CA ARG A 125 -28.36 -1.64 -3.58
C ARG A 125 -28.71 -1.01 -2.25
N GLU A 126 -28.58 0.32 -2.15
CA GLU A 126 -29.15 1.06 -1.03
C GLU A 126 -30.65 0.78 -0.90
N PRO A 127 -31.19 0.57 0.31
CA PRO A 127 -32.62 0.43 0.51
C PRO A 127 -33.34 1.73 0.12
N GLU A 128 -34.58 1.61 -0.36
CA GLU A 128 -35.43 2.79 -0.58
C GLU A 128 -35.78 3.44 0.75
N GLU A 129 -36.10 4.75 0.77
CA GLU A 129 -36.41 5.49 2.01
C GLU A 129 -37.52 4.79 2.83
N SER A 130 -38.51 4.20 2.16
CA SER A 130 -39.60 3.47 2.79
C SER A 130 -39.19 2.12 3.39
N GLU A 131 -38.19 1.45 2.81
CA GLU A 131 -37.63 0.20 3.33
C GLU A 131 -36.70 0.49 4.51
N PHE A 132 -35.85 1.51 4.36
CA PHE A 132 -34.96 1.99 5.42
C PHE A 132 -35.75 2.42 6.66
N SER A 133 -36.80 3.23 6.48
CA SER A 133 -37.70 3.67 7.55
C SER A 133 -38.42 2.50 8.23
N LYS A 134 -38.88 1.50 7.47
CA LYS A 134 -39.51 0.28 8.05
C LYS A 134 -38.52 -0.57 8.84
N ARG A 135 -37.26 -0.63 8.42
CA ARG A 135 -36.23 -1.47 9.04
C ARG A 135 -35.64 -0.86 10.31
N PHE A 136 -35.39 0.45 10.30
CA PHE A 136 -34.67 1.12 11.38
C PHE A 136 -35.53 2.08 12.21
N GLY A 137 -36.73 2.43 11.75
CA GLY A 137 -37.56 3.48 12.38
C GLY A 137 -37.04 4.91 12.14
N LEU A 138 -36.09 5.08 11.21
CA LEU A 138 -35.36 6.32 10.95
C LEU A 138 -35.48 6.74 9.47
N SER A 139 -35.44 8.05 9.19
CA SER A 139 -35.17 8.53 7.83
C SER A 139 -33.66 8.48 7.55
N LYS A 140 -33.24 8.27 6.30
CA LYS A 140 -31.82 8.43 5.92
C LYS A 140 -31.29 9.83 6.25
N SER A 141 -32.16 10.84 6.14
CA SER A 141 -31.82 12.25 6.46
C SER A 141 -31.60 12.51 7.94
N SER A 142 -32.11 11.63 8.83
CA SER A 142 -31.97 11.73 10.29
C SER A 142 -30.70 11.08 10.85
N LEU A 143 -29.88 10.49 9.97
CA LEU A 143 -28.63 9.85 10.37
C LEU A 143 -27.53 10.90 10.58
N PRO A 144 -26.77 10.82 11.69
CA PRO A 144 -25.53 11.55 11.84
C PRO A 144 -24.54 11.27 10.69
N ASN A 145 -23.68 12.26 10.40
CA ASN A 145 -22.58 12.11 9.44
C ASN A 145 -21.72 10.87 9.75
N THR A 146 -21.19 10.22 8.71
CA THR A 146 -20.38 8.99 8.76
C THR A 146 -18.88 9.29 8.70
N PRO A 147 -18.18 9.56 9.83
CA PRO A 147 -16.82 10.09 9.80
C PRO A 147 -15.79 9.13 9.19
N HIS A 148 -16.03 7.81 9.23
CA HIS A 148 -15.15 6.78 8.69
C HIS A 148 -15.39 6.45 7.21
N LEU A 149 -16.29 7.16 6.53
CA LEU A 149 -16.70 6.91 5.13
C LEU A 149 -16.46 8.12 4.23
N GLU A 150 -16.07 7.84 2.98
CA GLU A 150 -15.99 8.86 1.93
C GLU A 150 -17.30 8.93 1.12
N ASN A 151 -17.69 10.12 0.67
CA ASN A 151 -18.66 10.24 -0.41
C ASN A 151 -17.98 9.89 -1.74
N CYS A 152 -18.04 8.60 -2.12
CA CYS A 152 -17.31 8.07 -3.26
C CYS A 152 -17.68 8.72 -4.60
N LYS A 153 -18.94 9.11 -4.77
CA LYS A 153 -19.43 9.81 -5.96
C LYS A 153 -18.85 11.22 -6.07
N LEU A 154 -18.87 11.99 -4.96
CA LEU A 154 -18.26 13.32 -4.90
C LEU A 154 -16.73 13.24 -5.07
N SER A 155 -16.08 12.30 -4.39
CA SER A 155 -14.63 12.04 -4.52
C SER A 155 -14.26 11.74 -5.97
N ALA A 156 -15.00 10.85 -6.67
CA ALA A 156 -14.77 10.56 -8.09
C ALA A 156 -14.99 11.78 -9.00
N GLN A 157 -15.98 12.63 -8.73
CA GLN A 157 -16.22 13.88 -9.48
C GLN A 157 -15.07 14.89 -9.29
N VAL A 158 -14.63 15.12 -8.04
CA VAL A 158 -13.50 16.01 -7.72
C VAL A 158 -12.22 15.48 -8.34
N ASN A 159 -11.93 14.19 -8.21
CA ASN A 159 -10.77 13.54 -8.83
C ASN A 159 -10.79 13.70 -10.35
N LYS A 160 -11.96 13.52 -11.01
CA LYS A 160 -12.10 13.75 -12.47
C LYS A 160 -11.78 15.18 -12.87
N ARG A 161 -12.23 16.18 -12.11
CA ARG A 161 -11.90 17.59 -12.33
C ARG A 161 -10.39 17.87 -12.13
N LEU A 162 -9.76 17.20 -11.17
CA LEU A 162 -8.32 17.36 -10.87
C LEU A 162 -7.40 16.55 -11.80
N ASP A 163 -7.92 15.63 -12.60
CA ASP A 163 -7.17 14.84 -13.59
C ASP A 163 -7.38 15.30 -15.04
N THR A 164 -8.33 16.20 -15.30
CA THR A 164 -8.67 16.67 -16.65
C THR A 164 -8.08 18.06 -16.89
N ARG A 165 -7.51 18.32 -18.08
CA ARG A 165 -7.11 19.68 -18.51
C ARG A 165 -8.30 20.62 -18.42
N SER A 166 -8.08 21.85 -17.94
CA SER A 166 -9.09 22.90 -18.00
C SER A 166 -9.11 23.55 -19.39
N GLY A 167 -10.12 24.40 -19.65
CA GLY A 167 -10.38 24.97 -20.98
C GLY A 167 -9.14 25.63 -21.63
N ALA A 168 -9.06 25.54 -22.96
CA ALA A 168 -7.91 25.97 -23.77
C ALA A 168 -6.58 25.25 -23.44
N GLY A 169 -6.64 23.98 -23.02
CA GLY A 169 -5.44 23.15 -22.80
C GLY A 169 -4.66 23.48 -21.53
N ARG A 170 -5.18 24.39 -20.69
CA ARG A 170 -4.62 24.76 -19.38
C ARG A 170 -4.50 23.51 -18.48
N PHE A 171 -3.65 23.59 -17.46
CA PHE A 171 -3.54 22.52 -16.46
C PHE A 171 -4.86 22.27 -15.73
N PRO A 172 -5.03 21.09 -15.10
CA PRO A 172 -6.12 20.92 -14.15
C PRO A 172 -5.99 21.98 -13.02
N PRO A 173 -7.05 22.24 -12.25
CA PRO A 173 -7.03 23.24 -11.18
C PRO A 173 -6.28 22.72 -9.94
N TRP A 174 -4.99 22.41 -10.10
CA TRP A 174 -4.02 22.11 -9.06
C TRP A 174 -3.64 23.41 -8.34
N THR A 175 -4.57 23.91 -7.54
CA THR A 175 -4.32 25.04 -6.65
C THR A 175 -3.38 24.65 -5.53
N THR A 176 -2.73 25.62 -4.90
CA THR A 176 -2.09 25.45 -3.58
C THR A 176 -3.10 24.97 -2.52
N TRP A 177 -4.38 25.33 -2.70
CA TRP A 177 -5.51 24.88 -1.90
C TRP A 177 -5.95 23.44 -2.26
N LYS A 178 -6.28 22.65 -1.25
CA LYS A 178 -6.69 21.25 -1.39
C LYS A 178 -8.20 21.10 -1.46
N GLY A 179 -8.67 20.23 -2.36
CA GLY A 179 -10.07 19.77 -2.40
C GLY A 179 -11.07 20.81 -2.93
N SER A 180 -12.31 20.70 -2.48
CA SER A 180 -13.49 21.45 -2.97
C SER A 180 -13.45 22.96 -2.74
N LEU A 181 -12.44 23.51 -2.04
CA LEU A 181 -12.25 24.95 -1.88
C LEU A 181 -12.15 25.70 -3.23
N ASN A 182 -11.64 25.03 -4.28
CA ASN A 182 -11.62 25.59 -5.64
C ASN A 182 -13.02 25.64 -6.32
N MET A 183 -14.06 25.19 -5.61
CA MET A 183 -15.48 25.23 -6.01
C MET A 183 -16.29 26.24 -5.18
N TYR A 184 -15.68 26.90 -4.19
CA TYR A 184 -16.38 27.82 -3.29
C TYR A 184 -16.83 29.09 -4.04
N PRO A 185 -18.15 29.43 -4.07
CA PRO A 185 -18.68 30.49 -4.95
C PRO A 185 -18.09 31.88 -4.74
N ALA A 186 -17.70 32.27 -3.52
CA ALA A 186 -17.10 33.59 -3.29
C ALA A 186 -15.76 33.79 -4.02
N THR A 187 -15.07 32.69 -4.39
CA THR A 187 -13.88 32.74 -5.25
C THR A 187 -14.19 33.09 -6.71
N GLU A 188 -15.47 33.19 -7.09
CA GLU A 188 -15.92 33.72 -8.38
C GLU A 188 -16.34 35.19 -8.30
N THR A 189 -16.56 35.77 -7.12
CA THR A 189 -17.00 37.17 -6.98
C THR A 189 -15.87 38.17 -6.73
N ASP A 190 -14.71 37.73 -6.24
CA ASP A 190 -13.54 38.60 -6.01
C ASP A 190 -12.62 38.62 -7.25
N GLU A 191 -12.49 39.79 -7.89
CA GLU A 191 -11.67 39.97 -9.10
C GLU A 191 -10.17 39.71 -8.86
N ASN A 192 -9.67 39.91 -7.63
CA ASN A 192 -8.27 39.61 -7.30
C ASN A 192 -8.04 38.09 -7.35
N LEU A 193 -8.95 37.30 -6.75
CA LEU A 193 -8.93 35.83 -6.80
C LEU A 193 -9.17 35.28 -8.21
N ARG A 194 -9.93 35.97 -9.07
CA ARG A 194 -10.02 35.63 -10.50
C ARG A 194 -8.67 35.77 -11.20
N SER A 195 -7.92 36.86 -10.95
CA SER A 195 -6.60 37.05 -11.57
C SER A 195 -5.59 35.95 -11.18
N PHE A 196 -5.67 35.43 -9.95
CA PHE A 196 -4.87 34.28 -9.50
C PHE A 196 -5.33 32.93 -10.11
N LYS A 197 -6.58 32.81 -10.61
CA LYS A 197 -7.05 31.64 -11.37
C LYS A 197 -6.65 31.71 -12.85
N ASP A 198 -6.58 32.90 -13.43
CA ASP A 198 -6.24 33.11 -14.85
C ASP A 198 -4.74 33.21 -15.10
N GLN A 199 -3.94 33.61 -14.11
CA GLN A 199 -2.51 33.35 -14.15
C GLN A 199 -2.24 31.86 -13.94
N PRO A 200 -1.60 31.17 -14.89
CA PRO A 200 -1.11 29.81 -14.65
C PRO A 200 0.01 29.89 -13.61
N VAL A 201 -0.29 29.50 -12.38
CA VAL A 201 0.68 29.36 -11.29
C VAL A 201 1.59 28.15 -11.59
N PHE A 202 2.49 28.32 -12.56
CA PHE A 202 3.45 27.30 -12.98
C PHE A 202 4.44 26.95 -11.84
N ASP A 203 4.84 27.95 -11.06
CA ASP A 203 5.66 27.78 -9.86
C ASP A 203 4.78 27.50 -8.63
N GLY A 204 4.80 26.26 -8.14
CA GLY A 204 4.21 25.86 -6.86
C GLY A 204 2.84 25.15 -6.93
N ALA A 205 2.22 25.06 -8.11
CA ALA A 205 1.08 24.17 -8.32
C ALA A 205 1.55 22.70 -8.39
N TYR A 206 1.14 21.89 -7.41
CA TYR A 206 1.57 20.48 -7.31
C TYR A 206 0.38 19.51 -7.42
N PRO A 207 0.60 18.28 -7.90
CA PRO A 207 -0.47 17.30 -8.05
C PRO A 207 -1.14 16.95 -6.71
N PRO A 208 -2.48 17.05 -6.60
CA PRO A 208 -3.22 16.97 -5.33
C PRO A 208 -3.29 15.56 -4.72
N TRP A 209 -2.85 14.54 -5.45
CA TRP A 209 -2.71 13.16 -4.96
C TRP A 209 -1.42 12.93 -4.15
N ILE A 210 -0.50 13.90 -4.13
CA ILE A 210 0.69 13.88 -3.27
C ILE A 210 0.36 14.60 -1.96
N VAL A 211 0.80 13.99 -0.86
CA VAL A 211 0.53 14.46 0.50
C VAL A 211 1.87 14.69 1.20
N GLY A 212 1.94 15.78 1.97
CA GLY A 212 3.17 16.27 2.58
C GLY A 212 4.00 17.17 1.66
N SER A 213 5.01 17.80 2.23
CA SER A 213 6.00 18.62 1.56
C SER A 213 7.04 17.77 0.79
N ASP A 214 8.05 18.38 0.15
CA ASP A 214 9.10 17.59 -0.50
C ASP A 214 10.02 16.89 0.52
N GLU A 215 10.15 17.45 1.72
CA GLU A 215 10.93 16.92 2.85
C GLU A 215 10.28 15.70 3.51
N GLU A 216 8.96 15.58 3.46
CA GLU A 216 8.19 14.43 3.97
C GLU A 216 8.11 13.28 2.95
N ASN A 217 8.54 13.52 1.71
CA ASN A 217 8.44 12.61 0.57
C ASN A 217 9.81 12.19 0.04
N TYR A 218 9.82 11.18 -0.83
CA TYR A 218 11.00 10.87 -1.62
C TYR A 218 11.41 12.08 -2.49
N PRO A 219 12.72 12.26 -2.71
CA PRO A 219 13.29 13.23 -3.65
C PRO A 219 12.48 13.47 -4.91
N LEU A 220 12.18 14.75 -5.17
CA LEU A 220 11.48 15.27 -6.34
C LEU A 220 10.05 14.74 -6.56
N THR A 221 9.41 14.07 -5.59
CA THR A 221 8.10 13.44 -5.79
C THR A 221 7.06 14.39 -6.41
N ARG A 222 6.85 15.60 -5.85
CA ARG A 222 5.84 16.52 -6.39
C ARG A 222 6.14 16.96 -7.83
N LYS A 223 7.40 17.23 -8.15
CA LYS A 223 7.86 17.57 -9.51
C LYS A 223 7.67 16.40 -10.48
N VAL A 224 8.15 15.21 -10.14
CA VAL A 224 8.10 14.02 -10.99
C VAL A 224 6.67 13.62 -11.31
N GLN A 225 5.76 13.73 -10.34
CA GLN A 225 4.35 13.41 -10.53
C GLN A 225 3.66 14.41 -11.47
N SER A 226 4.04 15.69 -11.41
CA SER A 226 3.62 16.70 -12.39
C SER A 226 4.18 16.37 -13.77
N ASP A 227 5.50 16.20 -13.90
CA ASP A 227 6.19 15.92 -15.16
C ASP A 227 5.65 14.65 -15.86
N ILE A 228 5.38 13.56 -15.11
CA ILE A 228 4.77 12.33 -15.64
C ILE A 228 3.34 12.60 -16.14
N TRP A 229 2.52 13.32 -15.38
CA TRP A 229 1.16 13.64 -15.80
C TRP A 229 1.16 14.50 -17.08
N ILE A 230 2.05 15.49 -17.17
CA ILE A 230 2.20 16.36 -18.35
C ILE A 230 2.61 15.54 -19.58
N HIS A 231 3.61 14.67 -19.45
CA HIS A 231 4.06 13.74 -20.49
C HIS A 231 2.93 12.82 -20.96
N GLN A 232 2.13 12.31 -20.04
CA GLN A 232 1.02 11.41 -20.33
C GLN A 232 -0.24 12.10 -20.85
N HIS A 233 -0.44 13.38 -20.59
CA HIS A 233 -1.64 14.13 -21.00
C HIS A 233 -1.25 15.30 -21.92
N PRO A 234 -0.80 15.04 -23.17
CA PRO A 234 -0.53 16.12 -24.12
C PRO A 234 -1.79 16.96 -24.39
N VAL A 235 -1.60 18.19 -24.88
CA VAL A 235 -2.71 19.13 -25.15
C VAL A 235 -3.55 18.71 -26.35
N ASN A 236 -2.93 18.03 -27.31
CA ASN A 236 -3.56 17.50 -28.52
C ASN A 236 -2.99 16.10 -28.78
N CYS A 237 -3.81 15.06 -28.68
CA CYS A 237 -3.36 13.68 -28.89
C CYS A 237 -3.21 13.34 -30.39
N HIS A 238 -3.69 14.19 -31.29
CA HIS A 238 -3.62 14.03 -32.74
C HIS A 238 -2.36 14.67 -33.36
N ASP A 239 -1.53 15.36 -32.58
CA ASP A 239 -0.25 15.92 -33.04
C ASP A 239 0.68 14.79 -33.55
N PRO A 240 1.22 14.88 -34.78
CA PRO A 240 2.02 13.81 -35.40
C PRO A 240 3.35 13.51 -34.67
N ASN A 241 3.80 14.39 -33.77
CA ASN A 241 4.97 14.16 -32.93
C ASN A 241 4.66 13.27 -31.72
N ILE A 242 3.39 13.15 -31.32
CA ILE A 242 2.98 12.28 -30.22
C ILE A 242 3.08 10.82 -30.67
N LYS A 243 3.80 10.05 -29.87
CA LYS A 243 4.01 8.62 -30.05
C LYS A 243 3.34 7.88 -28.91
N PHE A 244 2.90 6.66 -29.15
CA PHE A 244 2.25 5.84 -28.14
C PHE A 244 3.01 4.54 -27.89
N LEU A 245 2.91 4.04 -26.66
CA LEU A 245 3.23 2.68 -26.29
C LEU A 245 1.93 2.04 -25.84
N VAL A 246 1.38 1.14 -26.66
CA VAL A 246 0.13 0.45 -26.34
C VAL A 246 0.45 -0.90 -25.67
N ALA A 247 -0.13 -1.12 -24.49
CA ALA A 247 0.11 -2.34 -23.73
C ALA A 247 -1.16 -2.80 -23.00
N ASP A 248 -1.59 -4.04 -23.25
CA ASP A 248 -2.34 -4.77 -22.24
C ASP A 248 -1.43 -5.01 -21.03
N TRP A 249 -2.01 -5.09 -19.84
CA TRP A 249 -1.28 -5.31 -18.59
C TRP A 249 -0.84 -6.78 -18.49
N GLU A 250 -1.14 -7.48 -17.39
CA GLU A 250 -0.97 -8.94 -17.37
C GLU A 250 -2.23 -9.64 -17.89
N LYS A 251 -2.02 -10.60 -18.80
CA LYS A 251 -3.06 -11.50 -19.31
C LYS A 251 -3.00 -12.84 -18.61
N LEU A 252 -1.80 -13.39 -18.41
CA LEU A 252 -1.60 -14.75 -17.94
C LEU A 252 -1.86 -14.89 -16.43
N PRO A 253 -2.44 -16.02 -15.98
CA PRO A 253 -2.42 -16.38 -14.56
C PRO A 253 -0.98 -16.69 -14.12
N GLY A 254 -0.70 -16.51 -12.82
CA GLY A 254 0.58 -16.87 -12.20
C GLY A 254 1.31 -15.71 -11.51
N PHE A 255 1.17 -14.47 -12.00
CA PHE A 255 1.72 -13.30 -11.32
C PHE A 255 0.75 -12.73 -10.27
N GLY A 256 1.18 -12.73 -9.01
CA GLY A 256 0.55 -11.98 -7.93
C GLY A 256 0.50 -10.47 -8.23
N ILE A 257 -0.47 -9.75 -7.68
CA ILE A 257 -0.72 -8.34 -8.02
C ILE A 257 0.49 -7.41 -7.79
N GLY A 258 1.28 -7.62 -6.73
CA GLY A 258 2.52 -6.86 -6.50
C GLY A 258 3.60 -7.09 -7.57
N ALA A 259 3.61 -8.28 -8.18
CA ALA A 259 4.44 -8.57 -9.34
C ALA A 259 3.93 -7.81 -10.58
N GLN A 260 2.61 -7.83 -10.84
CA GLN A 260 2.01 -7.09 -11.96
C GLN A 260 2.33 -5.58 -11.86
N LEU A 261 2.10 -4.95 -10.70
CA LEU A 261 2.41 -3.52 -10.46
C LEU A 261 3.88 -3.17 -10.75
N ALA A 262 4.82 -4.06 -10.40
CA ALA A 262 6.24 -3.88 -10.68
C ALA A 262 6.57 -3.95 -12.19
N GLY A 263 5.81 -4.72 -12.97
CA GLY A 263 5.86 -4.72 -14.44
C GLY A 263 5.19 -3.49 -15.07
N MET A 264 4.08 -3.03 -14.51
CA MET A 264 3.39 -1.79 -14.94
C MET A 264 4.31 -0.57 -14.79
N ALA A 265 5.04 -0.48 -13.68
CA ALA A 265 6.08 0.54 -13.47
C ALA A 265 7.24 0.44 -14.49
N GLY A 266 7.52 -0.75 -15.01
CA GLY A 266 8.49 -0.98 -16.07
C GLY A 266 8.03 -0.45 -17.43
N LEU A 267 6.76 -0.70 -17.79
CA LEU A 267 6.16 -0.15 -19.02
C LEU A 267 6.14 1.37 -19.01
N LEU A 268 5.78 2.00 -17.88
CA LEU A 268 5.82 3.46 -17.76
C LEU A 268 7.25 4.02 -17.87
N ALA A 269 8.27 3.29 -17.38
CA ALA A 269 9.67 3.67 -17.56
C ALA A 269 10.06 3.67 -19.05
N ILE A 270 9.68 2.63 -19.79
CA ILE A 270 9.95 2.51 -21.22
C ILE A 270 9.25 3.65 -21.97
N ALA A 271 7.98 3.90 -21.67
CA ALA A 271 7.19 4.98 -22.24
C ALA A 271 7.89 6.35 -22.11
N ILE A 272 8.33 6.71 -20.89
CA ILE A 272 9.00 7.99 -20.62
C ILE A 272 10.38 8.08 -21.27
N ASN A 273 11.19 7.00 -21.22
CA ASN A 273 12.51 7.00 -21.88
C ASN A 273 12.41 7.12 -23.42
N GLU A 274 11.31 6.65 -24.02
CA GLU A 274 11.06 6.75 -25.46
C GLU A 274 10.19 7.96 -25.88
N GLN A 275 9.80 8.82 -24.93
CA GLN A 275 8.89 9.95 -25.17
C GLN A 275 7.56 9.51 -25.81
N ARG A 276 6.94 8.48 -25.23
CA ARG A 276 5.67 7.88 -25.67
C ARG A 276 4.62 7.99 -24.60
N VAL A 277 3.41 8.43 -24.96
CA VAL A 277 2.24 8.27 -24.08
C VAL A 277 1.97 6.78 -23.92
N LEU A 278 2.07 6.26 -22.70
CA LEU A 278 1.58 4.91 -22.37
C LEU A 278 0.05 4.91 -22.55
N VAL A 279 -0.50 3.91 -23.24
CA VAL A 279 -1.94 3.66 -23.37
C VAL A 279 -2.20 2.19 -23.03
N THR A 280 -3.17 1.91 -22.15
CA THR A 280 -3.42 0.54 -21.69
C THR A 280 -4.80 -0.02 -21.96
N GLY A 281 -4.82 -1.33 -22.16
CA GLY A 281 -6.00 -2.13 -22.47
C GLY A 281 -6.39 -3.06 -21.32
N TYR A 282 -6.34 -4.37 -21.59
CA TYR A 282 -6.85 -5.41 -20.72
C TYR A 282 -6.03 -5.60 -19.43
N PHE A 283 -6.74 -5.80 -18.32
CA PHE A 283 -6.23 -6.08 -16.98
C PHE A 283 -6.94 -7.31 -16.40
N ASN A 284 -6.26 -8.48 -16.36
CA ASN A 284 -6.89 -9.74 -15.95
C ASN A 284 -7.46 -9.73 -14.52
N ARG A 285 -6.92 -8.88 -13.64
CA ARG A 285 -7.37 -8.68 -12.26
C ARG A 285 -8.74 -7.99 -12.15
N ALA A 286 -9.14 -7.16 -13.11
CA ALA A 286 -10.46 -6.52 -13.16
C ALA A 286 -11.52 -7.33 -13.96
N ASP A 287 -11.19 -8.53 -14.41
CA ASP A 287 -12.12 -9.40 -15.15
C ASP A 287 -13.05 -10.17 -14.20
N HIS A 288 -13.99 -9.46 -13.58
CA HIS A 288 -14.97 -10.02 -12.66
C HIS A 288 -16.22 -9.13 -12.51
N ASP A 289 -17.29 -9.69 -11.95
CA ASP A 289 -18.63 -9.07 -11.94
C ASP A 289 -18.75 -7.81 -11.06
N GLY A 290 -17.79 -7.56 -10.17
CA GLY A 290 -17.66 -6.26 -9.49
C GLY A 290 -17.35 -5.08 -10.43
N CYS A 291 -16.65 -5.32 -11.54
CA CYS A 291 -16.18 -4.28 -12.46
C CYS A 291 -17.14 -4.05 -13.63
N LYS A 292 -18.47 -4.11 -13.45
CA LYS A 292 -19.44 -4.18 -14.57
C LYS A 292 -19.21 -3.17 -15.70
N ALA A 293 -18.97 -1.90 -15.38
CA ALA A 293 -18.78 -0.81 -16.35
C ALA A 293 -17.34 -0.68 -16.89
N SER A 294 -16.37 -1.38 -16.31
CA SER A 294 -14.93 -1.29 -16.65
C SER A 294 -14.28 -2.67 -16.58
N ARG A 295 -14.99 -3.70 -17.05
CA ARG A 295 -14.59 -5.09 -16.87
C ARG A 295 -13.30 -5.35 -17.62
N GLY A 296 -12.34 -5.96 -16.94
CA GLY A 296 -11.01 -6.22 -17.50
C GLY A 296 -10.22 -4.93 -17.80
N SER A 297 -10.51 -3.80 -17.15
CA SER A 297 -9.75 -2.55 -17.30
C SER A 297 -9.21 -2.07 -15.95
N TRP A 298 -8.03 -1.44 -15.97
CA TRP A 298 -7.47 -0.73 -14.81
C TRP A 298 -8.43 0.36 -14.29
N SER A 299 -9.23 0.95 -15.19
CA SER A 299 -10.28 1.94 -14.90
C SER A 299 -11.40 1.45 -13.98
N CYS A 300 -11.44 0.16 -13.63
CA CYS A 300 -12.29 -0.31 -12.54
C CYS A 300 -11.80 0.18 -11.18
N TYR A 301 -10.48 0.28 -10.97
CA TYR A 301 -9.88 0.54 -9.67
C TYR A 301 -9.26 1.94 -9.52
N PHE A 302 -8.53 2.39 -10.54
CA PHE A 302 -7.83 3.68 -10.53
C PHE A 302 -7.96 4.35 -11.88
N PHE A 303 -7.70 5.65 -11.93
CA PHE A 303 -7.78 6.40 -13.17
C PHE A 303 -6.75 5.91 -14.19
N LEU A 304 -7.11 5.99 -15.48
CA LEU A 304 -6.28 5.54 -16.59
C LEU A 304 -4.96 6.33 -16.66
N GLU A 305 -3.96 5.77 -17.29
CA GLU A 305 -2.63 6.37 -17.41
C GLU A 305 -2.58 7.67 -18.25
N THR A 306 -3.62 7.99 -19.03
CA THR A 306 -3.73 9.13 -19.96
C THR A 306 -5.20 9.50 -20.24
N SER A 307 -5.43 10.57 -20.99
CA SER A 307 -6.76 11.05 -21.40
C SER A 307 -7.48 10.07 -22.33
N GLN A 308 -8.81 10.11 -22.34
CA GLN A 308 -9.60 9.26 -23.24
C GLN A 308 -9.30 9.55 -24.72
N GLU A 309 -9.10 10.82 -25.11
CA GLU A 309 -8.68 11.23 -26.46
C GLU A 309 -7.39 10.51 -26.90
N CYS A 310 -6.38 10.44 -26.02
CA CYS A 310 -5.12 9.77 -26.32
C CYS A 310 -5.27 8.26 -26.44
N ARG A 311 -6.19 7.65 -25.68
CA ARG A 311 -6.51 6.22 -25.82
C ARG A 311 -7.23 5.94 -27.13
N ASP A 312 -8.25 6.72 -27.46
CA ASP A 312 -9.02 6.58 -28.69
C ASP A 312 -8.10 6.72 -29.92
N ARG A 313 -7.26 7.75 -29.94
CA ARG A 313 -6.28 7.97 -31.01
C ARG A 313 -5.23 6.86 -31.12
N ALA A 314 -4.74 6.34 -30.00
CA ALA A 314 -3.79 5.23 -30.02
C ALA A 314 -4.42 3.91 -30.50
N PHE A 315 -5.68 3.65 -30.17
CA PHE A 315 -6.41 2.47 -30.66
C PHE A 315 -6.82 2.58 -32.12
N GLU A 316 -7.16 3.78 -32.62
CA GLU A 316 -7.31 4.04 -34.06
C GLU A 316 -6.01 3.69 -34.80
N LEU A 317 -4.90 4.28 -34.36
CA LEU A 317 -3.57 4.08 -34.95
C LEU A 317 -3.06 2.63 -34.85
N ILE A 318 -3.51 1.84 -33.87
CA ILE A 318 -3.10 0.43 -33.73
C ILE A 318 -3.48 -0.40 -34.97
N THR A 319 -4.55 0.00 -35.67
CA THR A 319 -5.03 -0.66 -36.89
C THR A 319 -4.28 -0.20 -38.15
N ASN A 320 -3.55 0.91 -38.08
CA ASN A 320 -2.83 1.49 -39.21
C ASN A 320 -1.39 0.95 -39.30
N LYS A 321 -1.12 0.12 -40.32
CA LYS A 321 0.22 -0.44 -40.60
C LYS A 321 1.31 0.63 -40.75
N GLU A 322 1.00 1.77 -41.36
CA GLU A 322 1.94 2.87 -41.56
C GLU A 322 2.40 3.49 -40.22
N ALA A 323 1.52 3.52 -39.22
CA ALA A 323 1.83 4.03 -37.88
C ALA A 323 2.81 3.13 -37.11
N TRP A 324 2.81 1.82 -37.41
CA TRP A 324 3.81 0.87 -36.92
C TRP A 324 5.14 1.03 -37.67
N GLU A 325 5.11 1.13 -39.01
CA GLU A 325 6.31 1.29 -39.84
C GLU A 325 7.06 2.59 -39.55
N LYS A 326 6.33 3.69 -39.28
CA LYS A 326 6.88 4.98 -38.82
C LYS A 326 7.28 4.98 -37.33
N GLY A 327 6.95 3.94 -36.57
CA GLY A 327 7.21 3.86 -35.13
C GLY A 327 6.40 4.83 -34.27
N THR A 328 5.33 5.42 -34.80
CA THR A 328 4.34 6.21 -34.03
C THR A 328 3.70 5.35 -32.95
N ILE A 329 3.35 4.11 -33.29
CA ILE A 329 2.90 3.08 -32.35
C ILE A 329 4.03 2.09 -32.06
N LYS A 330 4.12 1.67 -30.80
CA LYS A 330 4.78 0.42 -30.38
C LYS A 330 3.84 -0.38 -29.50
N GLY A 331 4.02 -1.70 -29.50
CA GLY A 331 3.31 -2.63 -28.64
C GLY A 331 4.18 -3.12 -27.49
N LYS A 332 3.57 -3.66 -26.43
CA LYS A 332 4.26 -4.42 -25.37
C LYS A 332 5.19 -5.50 -25.94
N ASP A 333 4.76 -6.19 -26.99
CA ASP A 333 5.48 -7.33 -27.59
C ASP A 333 6.75 -6.91 -28.35
N SER A 334 6.98 -5.60 -28.54
CA SER A 334 8.25 -5.06 -29.02
C SER A 334 9.39 -5.16 -27.97
N TYR A 335 9.11 -5.63 -26.76
CA TYR A 335 10.05 -5.72 -25.65
C TYR A 335 10.02 -7.11 -25.01
N LYS A 336 11.19 -7.62 -24.63
CA LYS A 336 11.30 -8.87 -23.86
C LYS A 336 10.79 -8.63 -22.44
N SER A 337 10.17 -9.63 -21.83
CA SER A 337 9.68 -9.53 -20.45
C SER A 337 10.77 -9.02 -19.48
N LYS A 338 12.01 -9.48 -19.62
CA LYS A 338 13.15 -9.01 -18.80
C LYS A 338 13.37 -7.49 -18.93
N GLU A 339 13.25 -6.93 -20.13
CA GLU A 339 13.45 -5.50 -20.38
C GLU A 339 12.36 -4.67 -19.71
N ILE A 340 11.11 -5.15 -19.68
CA ILE A 340 10.01 -4.55 -18.91
C ILE A 340 10.31 -4.66 -17.40
N TRP A 341 10.57 -5.86 -16.90
CA TRP A 341 10.79 -6.14 -15.47
C TRP A 341 11.99 -5.39 -14.86
N THR A 342 13.04 -5.17 -15.67
CA THR A 342 14.27 -4.47 -15.27
C THR A 342 14.48 -3.17 -16.04
N ALA A 343 13.40 -2.52 -16.48
CA ALA A 343 13.46 -1.31 -17.31
C ALA A 343 14.40 -0.24 -16.74
N LYS A 344 15.10 0.46 -17.65
CA LYS A 344 16.03 1.52 -17.29
C LYS A 344 15.25 2.64 -16.60
N VAL A 345 15.67 3.01 -15.39
CA VAL A 345 15.09 4.14 -14.66
C VAL A 345 15.27 5.43 -15.48
N PRO A 346 14.20 6.21 -15.74
CA PRO A 346 14.31 7.44 -16.50
C PRO A 346 15.29 8.43 -15.86
N ARG A 347 16.16 9.03 -16.68
CA ARG A 347 17.23 9.94 -16.24
C ARG A 347 16.93 11.43 -16.47
N VAL A 348 15.71 11.75 -16.90
CA VAL A 348 15.26 13.14 -17.13
C VAL A 348 15.23 13.98 -15.83
N TRP A 349 15.26 13.33 -14.66
CA TRP A 349 15.35 13.96 -13.34
C TRP A 349 16.74 13.84 -12.69
N GLY A 350 17.76 13.42 -13.45
CA GLY A 350 19.07 13.08 -12.90
C GLY A 350 19.01 11.82 -12.02
N ASP A 351 19.70 11.87 -10.88
CA ASP A 351 19.92 10.71 -10.00
C ASP A 351 19.34 10.93 -8.57
N PRO A 352 18.01 11.18 -8.41
CA PRO A 352 17.38 11.57 -7.14
C PRO A 352 17.48 10.54 -6.02
N TRP A 353 17.70 9.26 -6.35
CA TRP A 353 17.92 8.21 -5.34
C TRP A 353 19.28 8.29 -4.62
N SER A 354 20.21 9.14 -5.09
CA SER A 354 21.55 9.28 -4.50
C SER A 354 21.54 9.97 -3.12
N TYR A 355 20.48 10.72 -2.81
CA TYR A 355 20.26 11.42 -1.54
C TYR A 355 18.96 10.98 -0.83
N LEU A 356 18.51 9.74 -1.10
CA LEU A 356 17.45 9.11 -0.31
C LEU A 356 17.91 8.93 1.13
N GLN A 357 17.12 9.47 2.08
CA GLN A 357 17.40 9.26 3.49
C GLN A 357 17.15 7.80 3.90
N PRO A 358 17.98 7.23 4.78
CA PRO A 358 17.79 5.87 5.26
C PRO A 358 16.75 5.82 6.38
N THR A 359 15.65 5.12 6.12
CA THR A 359 14.50 5.04 7.04
C THR A 359 14.02 3.60 7.27
N THR A 360 14.82 2.62 6.87
CA THR A 360 14.50 1.19 6.98
C THR A 360 15.36 0.52 8.07
N ASP A 361 14.72 -0.02 9.10
CA ASP A 361 15.37 -0.78 10.19
C ASP A 361 15.30 -2.29 9.93
N ILE A 362 16.40 -2.99 10.18
CA ILE A 362 16.44 -4.46 10.25
C ILE A 362 17.23 -4.84 11.50
N ASN A 363 16.61 -5.59 12.42
CA ASN A 363 17.23 -6.05 13.67
C ASN A 363 17.85 -4.91 14.51
N GLY A 364 17.27 -3.71 14.52
CA GLY A 364 17.80 -2.56 15.26
C GLY A 364 18.90 -1.77 14.54
N SER A 365 19.25 -2.16 13.31
CA SER A 365 20.23 -1.47 12.47
C SER A 365 19.54 -0.73 11.33
N LEU A 366 19.80 0.57 11.24
CA LEU A 366 19.32 1.41 10.14
C LEU A 366 20.10 1.10 8.85
N ILE A 367 19.39 0.80 7.76
CA ILE A 367 19.99 0.43 6.48
C ILE A 367 20.22 1.69 5.64
N ALA A 368 21.49 2.11 5.56
CA ALA A 368 21.92 3.29 4.82
C ALA A 368 21.62 3.23 3.31
N VAL A 369 21.85 2.07 2.69
CA VAL A 369 21.77 1.87 1.23
C VAL A 369 21.20 0.48 0.95
N HIS A 370 20.28 0.41 -0.02
CA HIS A 370 19.81 -0.84 -0.61
C HIS A 370 20.39 -0.96 -2.03
N HIS A 371 20.60 -2.18 -2.53
CA HIS A 371 20.96 -2.33 -3.95
C HIS A 371 19.81 -1.83 -4.85
N LYS A 372 20.16 -1.18 -5.97
CA LYS A 372 19.23 -0.49 -6.90
C LYS A 372 18.23 0.47 -6.23
N MET A 373 18.73 1.42 -5.44
CA MET A 373 17.96 2.58 -4.96
C MET A 373 17.21 3.29 -6.10
N ASP A 374 17.80 3.33 -7.30
CA ASP A 374 17.19 3.88 -8.53
C ASP A 374 15.85 3.22 -8.85
N ARG A 375 15.79 1.88 -8.78
CA ARG A 375 14.56 1.11 -9.03
C ARG A 375 13.55 1.24 -7.88
N ARG A 376 13.99 1.39 -6.62
CA ARG A 376 13.09 1.66 -5.47
C ARG A 376 12.42 3.01 -5.61
N TRP A 377 13.20 4.04 -5.89
CA TRP A 377 12.68 5.37 -6.17
C TRP A 377 11.73 5.36 -7.36
N TRP A 378 12.13 4.80 -8.50
CA TRP A 378 11.29 4.80 -9.70
C TRP A 378 9.98 4.04 -9.54
N ARG A 379 10.00 2.83 -8.95
CA ARG A 379 8.77 2.04 -8.76
C ARG A 379 7.79 2.76 -7.82
N ALA A 380 8.28 3.46 -6.80
CA ALA A 380 7.45 4.31 -5.95
C ALA A 380 6.75 5.41 -6.76
N GLN A 381 7.50 6.16 -7.59
CA GLN A 381 6.92 7.22 -8.43
C GLN A 381 5.91 6.66 -9.46
N ALA A 382 6.25 5.59 -10.15
CA ALA A 382 5.39 5.00 -11.16
C ALA A 382 4.08 4.45 -10.59
N VAL A 383 4.14 3.73 -9.46
CA VAL A 383 2.94 3.19 -8.79
C VAL A 383 2.09 4.32 -8.20
N ARG A 384 2.72 5.38 -7.66
CA ARG A 384 2.02 6.58 -7.19
C ARG A 384 1.22 7.26 -8.31
N TYR A 385 1.79 7.34 -9.52
CA TYR A 385 1.10 7.91 -10.68
C TYR A 385 -0.03 7.02 -11.20
N LEU A 386 0.21 5.70 -11.32
CA LEU A 386 -0.78 4.74 -11.82
C LEU A 386 -1.96 4.56 -10.85
N MET A 387 -1.76 4.83 -9.56
CA MET A 387 -2.79 4.78 -8.51
C MET A 387 -3.24 6.18 -8.02
N ARG A 388 -2.94 7.24 -8.79
CA ARG A 388 -3.10 8.65 -8.34
C ARG A 388 -4.50 9.01 -7.84
N PHE A 389 -5.53 8.52 -8.52
CA PHE A 389 -6.92 8.73 -8.15
C PHE A 389 -7.66 7.39 -8.11
N GLN A 390 -8.41 7.19 -7.03
CA GLN A 390 -9.27 6.04 -6.83
C GLN A 390 -10.60 6.26 -7.57
N THR A 391 -11.17 5.18 -8.09
CA THR A 391 -12.53 5.18 -8.64
C THR A 391 -13.57 5.12 -7.52
N GLU A 392 -14.83 5.41 -7.87
CA GLU A 392 -15.98 5.21 -6.98
C GLU A 392 -16.04 3.76 -6.45
N TYR A 393 -15.70 2.77 -7.28
CA TYR A 393 -15.62 1.36 -6.90
C TYR A 393 -14.54 1.10 -5.84
N THR A 394 -13.29 1.57 -6.03
CA THR A 394 -12.22 1.40 -5.02
C THR A 394 -12.55 2.11 -3.72
N CYS A 395 -13.11 3.32 -3.79
CA CYS A 395 -13.60 4.03 -2.62
C CYS A 395 -14.69 3.23 -1.89
N GLY A 396 -15.64 2.63 -2.61
CA GLY A 396 -16.65 1.73 -2.04
C GLY A 396 -16.05 0.53 -1.31
N LEU A 397 -15.00 -0.10 -1.87
CA LEU A 397 -14.27 -1.19 -1.22
C LEU A 397 -13.60 -0.73 0.09
N LEU A 398 -13.02 0.47 0.13
CA LEU A 398 -12.46 1.04 1.35
C LEU A 398 -13.53 1.40 2.37
N ASN A 399 -14.66 1.96 1.95
CA ASN A 399 -15.79 2.26 2.83
C ASN A 399 -16.32 1.00 3.52
N VAL A 400 -16.52 -0.10 2.78
CA VAL A 400 -16.91 -1.40 3.36
C VAL A 400 -15.87 -1.90 4.37
N ALA A 401 -14.57 -1.79 4.04
CA ALA A 401 -13.50 -2.22 4.93
C ALA A 401 -13.38 -1.37 6.21
N ARG A 402 -13.45 -0.04 6.08
CA ARG A 402 -13.44 0.91 7.20
C ARG A 402 -14.68 0.76 8.08
N HIS A 403 -15.85 0.51 7.50
CA HIS A 403 -17.07 0.25 8.28
C HIS A 403 -16.99 -1.07 9.05
N ALA A 404 -16.56 -2.15 8.40
CA ALA A 404 -16.41 -3.46 9.06
C ALA A 404 -15.36 -3.45 10.18
N ALA A 405 -14.30 -2.64 10.05
CA ALA A 405 -13.25 -2.52 11.05
C ALA A 405 -13.57 -1.51 12.17
N PHE A 406 -14.07 -0.33 11.82
CA PHE A 406 -14.12 0.83 12.71
C PHE A 406 -15.54 1.38 12.94
N GLY A 407 -16.56 0.87 12.25
CA GLY A 407 -17.92 1.41 12.27
C GLY A 407 -18.54 1.48 13.67
N LYS A 408 -18.34 0.45 14.50
CA LYS A 408 -18.82 0.44 15.89
C LYS A 408 -18.09 1.45 16.80
N GLU A 409 -16.81 1.70 16.53
CA GLU A 409 -15.99 2.68 17.27
C GLU A 409 -16.36 4.11 16.87
N ALA A 410 -16.51 4.36 15.56
CA ALA A 410 -17.03 5.61 15.01
C ALA A 410 -18.44 5.93 15.53
N ALA A 411 -19.34 4.94 15.59
CA ALA A 411 -20.68 5.11 16.14
C ALA A 411 -20.67 5.51 17.62
N LYS A 412 -19.81 4.87 18.44
CA LYS A 412 -19.60 5.26 19.85
C LYS A 412 -19.12 6.71 19.98
N MET A 413 -18.18 7.15 19.15
CA MET A 413 -17.68 8.52 19.18
C MET A 413 -18.74 9.55 18.76
N VAL A 414 -19.53 9.26 17.72
CA VAL A 414 -20.60 10.15 17.25
C VAL A 414 -21.74 10.23 18.26
N LEU A 415 -22.17 9.11 18.84
CA LEU A 415 -23.21 9.06 19.87
C LEU A 415 -22.82 9.79 21.17
N ALA A 416 -21.51 9.88 21.46
CA ALA A 416 -21.00 10.69 22.57
C ALA A 416 -21.00 12.21 22.30
N SER A 417 -21.16 12.65 21.05
CA SER A 417 -21.16 14.06 20.65
C SER A 417 -22.53 14.63 20.26
N ILE A 418 -23.54 13.79 20.05
CA ILE A 418 -24.92 14.22 19.74
C ILE A 418 -25.82 14.09 20.97
N ASP A 419 -27.03 14.63 20.87
CA ASP A 419 -28.03 14.57 21.95
C ASP A 419 -28.35 13.11 22.34
N ARG A 420 -28.56 12.88 23.64
CA ARG A 420 -29.09 11.61 24.16
C ARG A 420 -30.48 11.33 23.62
N ASP A 421 -31.24 12.37 23.30
CA ASP A 421 -32.54 12.23 22.67
C ASP A 421 -32.50 11.75 21.22
N TRP A 422 -31.34 11.63 20.55
CA TRP A 422 -31.28 10.91 19.27
C TRP A 422 -31.59 9.42 19.48
N PRO A 423 -32.54 8.82 18.72
CA PRO A 423 -33.10 9.31 17.44
C PRO A 423 -34.44 10.08 17.50
N LYS A 424 -35.00 10.34 18.67
CA LYS A 424 -36.33 10.96 18.86
C LYS A 424 -36.37 12.45 18.47
N VAL A 425 -35.25 13.16 18.59
CA VAL A 425 -35.11 14.59 18.22
C VAL A 425 -34.06 14.74 17.11
N ILE A 426 -34.44 15.41 16.03
CA ILE A 426 -33.58 15.65 14.85
C ILE A 426 -33.39 17.16 14.67
N THR A 427 -32.22 17.67 15.04
CA THR A 427 -31.81 19.04 14.68
C THR A 427 -31.15 19.05 13.31
N ASN A 428 -31.95 19.18 12.25
CA ASN A 428 -31.46 19.48 10.90
C ASN A 428 -30.92 20.91 10.86
N GLN A 429 -29.71 21.12 11.37
CA GLN A 429 -28.98 22.37 11.15
C GLN A 429 -28.46 22.40 9.71
N PRO A 430 -28.59 23.54 8.99
CA PRO A 430 -27.99 23.68 7.68
C PRO A 430 -26.47 23.60 7.81
N LYS A 431 -25.81 22.88 6.88
CA LYS A 431 -24.34 22.81 6.85
C LYS A 431 -23.77 24.20 6.60
N SER A 432 -22.77 24.55 7.38
CA SER A 432 -21.95 25.75 7.19
C SER A 432 -21.03 25.60 5.98
N GLU A 433 -20.59 26.72 5.40
CA GLU A 433 -19.67 26.71 4.25
C GLU A 433 -18.33 26.01 4.58
N ILE A 434 -17.87 26.08 5.84
CA ILE A 434 -16.67 25.35 6.28
C ILE A 434 -16.89 23.84 6.28
N GLU A 435 -18.08 23.35 6.66
CA GLU A 435 -18.44 21.93 6.53
C GLU A 435 -18.52 21.49 5.06
N GLU A 436 -19.12 22.31 4.20
CA GLU A 436 -19.35 21.99 2.79
C GLU A 436 -18.07 22.04 1.94
N PHE A 437 -17.21 23.05 2.13
CA PHE A 437 -16.06 23.31 1.25
C PHE A 437 -14.69 22.98 1.85
N VAL A 438 -14.54 22.98 3.18
CA VAL A 438 -13.25 22.70 3.85
C VAL A 438 -13.25 21.29 4.45
N TRP A 439 -14.12 21.04 5.43
CA TRP A 439 -14.15 19.78 6.16
C TRP A 439 -14.67 18.61 5.32
N SER A 440 -15.47 18.84 4.27
CA SER A 440 -15.81 17.80 3.28
C SER A 440 -14.58 17.12 2.64
N ASN A 441 -13.41 17.75 2.66
CA ASN A 441 -12.15 17.21 2.15
C ASN A 441 -11.28 16.52 3.23
N HIS A 442 -11.79 16.36 4.45
CA HIS A 442 -11.08 15.59 5.48
C HIS A 442 -10.92 14.14 5.01
N ARG A 443 -9.83 13.51 5.44
CA ARG A 443 -9.69 12.06 5.25
C ARG A 443 -10.65 11.35 6.21
N PRO A 444 -11.20 10.18 5.81
CA PRO A 444 -11.96 9.32 6.70
C PRO A 444 -11.26 9.11 8.03
N TRP A 445 -12.05 9.23 9.09
CA TRP A 445 -11.64 8.83 10.42
C TRP A 445 -11.30 7.34 10.44
N VAL A 446 -10.15 7.05 11.02
CA VAL A 446 -9.67 5.71 11.38
C VAL A 446 -8.99 5.86 12.75
N PRO A 447 -9.00 4.83 13.61
CA PRO A 447 -8.38 4.92 14.93
C PRO A 447 -6.86 5.13 14.78
N ARG A 448 -6.36 6.28 15.25
CA ARG A 448 -4.94 6.65 15.18
C ARG A 448 -4.29 6.73 16.59
N PRO A 449 -2.99 6.41 16.72
CA PRO A 449 -2.11 5.93 15.65
C PRO A 449 -2.41 4.48 15.25
N LEU A 450 -2.29 4.20 13.94
CA LEU A 450 -2.53 2.90 13.32
C LEU A 450 -1.21 2.33 12.78
N LEU A 451 -0.87 1.12 13.21
CA LEU A 451 0.25 0.36 12.66
C LEU A 451 -0.26 -0.60 11.58
N SER A 452 0.23 -0.49 10.35
CA SER A 452 0.03 -1.55 9.37
C SER A 452 1.07 -2.65 9.55
N MET A 453 0.63 -3.90 9.57
CA MET A 453 1.49 -5.07 9.66
C MET A 453 1.18 -6.04 8.51
N HIS A 454 2.16 -6.30 7.65
CA HIS A 454 2.03 -7.27 6.55
C HIS A 454 2.83 -8.54 6.81
N VAL A 455 2.13 -9.61 7.22
CA VAL A 455 2.72 -10.89 7.62
C VAL A 455 2.58 -11.89 6.47
N ARG A 456 3.65 -12.06 5.69
CA ARG A 456 3.71 -13.00 4.55
C ARG A 456 4.43 -14.28 4.96
N MET A 457 3.77 -15.41 4.78
CA MET A 457 4.22 -16.76 5.14
C MET A 457 4.03 -17.73 3.95
N GLY A 458 3.86 -19.04 4.20
CA GLY A 458 3.55 -20.03 3.16
C GLY A 458 4.65 -20.22 2.10
N ASP A 459 4.23 -20.38 0.85
CA ASP A 459 5.07 -20.70 -0.32
C ASP A 459 6.24 -19.72 -0.57
N LYS A 460 6.14 -18.49 -0.07
CA LYS A 460 7.22 -17.47 -0.08
C LYS A 460 8.49 -17.91 0.66
N ALA A 461 8.50 -19.03 1.39
CA ALA A 461 9.73 -19.65 1.92
C ALA A 461 10.76 -19.99 0.84
N CYS A 462 10.33 -20.39 -0.37
CA CYS A 462 11.23 -20.59 -1.50
C CYS A 462 11.71 -19.25 -2.12
N GLU A 463 11.25 -18.09 -1.63
CA GLU A 463 11.58 -16.73 -2.10
C GLU A 463 12.18 -15.78 -1.04
N MET A 464 12.00 -15.99 0.27
CA MET A 464 12.60 -15.19 1.36
C MET A 464 12.68 -15.97 2.68
N LYS A 465 13.40 -15.44 3.71
CA LYS A 465 13.23 -15.94 5.08
C LYS A 465 11.80 -15.63 5.51
N VAL A 466 10.96 -16.67 5.62
CA VAL A 466 9.67 -16.56 6.31
C VAL A 466 9.95 -16.48 7.81
N VAL A 467 9.24 -15.58 8.46
CA VAL A 467 9.43 -15.18 9.86
C VAL A 467 8.12 -15.39 10.58
N LYS A 468 8.17 -15.86 11.83
CA LYS A 468 6.96 -16.10 12.64
C LYS A 468 6.32 -14.78 13.08
N PHE A 469 5.03 -14.81 13.40
CA PHE A 469 4.25 -13.62 13.79
C PHE A 469 4.83 -12.90 15.02
N GLU A 470 5.41 -13.67 15.94
CA GLU A 470 6.00 -13.20 17.18
C GLU A 470 7.15 -12.19 16.94
N GLU A 471 8.03 -12.43 15.95
CA GLU A 471 9.08 -11.50 15.52
C GLU A 471 8.50 -10.17 14.95
N TYR A 472 7.30 -10.18 14.34
CA TYR A 472 6.62 -8.94 13.92
C TYR A 472 6.06 -8.17 15.13
N MET A 473 5.57 -8.88 16.14
CA MET A 473 5.06 -8.27 17.38
C MET A 473 6.17 -7.69 18.26
N GLU A 474 7.38 -8.25 18.24
CA GLU A 474 8.59 -7.64 18.83
C GLU A 474 8.88 -6.27 18.19
N LEU A 475 8.81 -6.16 16.86
CA LEU A 475 8.95 -4.89 16.15
C LEU A 475 7.80 -3.92 16.48
N ALA A 476 6.56 -4.42 16.62
CA ALA A 476 5.41 -3.58 17.02
C ALA A 476 5.58 -3.02 18.44
N HIS A 477 6.10 -3.83 19.36
CA HIS A 477 6.42 -3.41 20.72
C HIS A 477 7.54 -2.36 20.74
N ARG A 478 8.59 -2.50 19.90
CA ARG A 478 9.61 -1.44 19.74
C ARG A 478 9.01 -0.10 19.32
N ILE A 479 8.02 -0.08 18.41
CA ILE A 479 7.32 1.15 18.04
C ILE A 479 6.48 1.67 19.22
N GLN A 480 5.72 0.79 19.89
CA GLN A 480 4.88 1.15 21.03
C GLN A 480 5.67 1.76 22.21
N MET A 481 6.91 1.32 22.44
CA MET A 481 7.81 1.91 23.44
C MET A 481 8.14 3.39 23.17
N HIS A 482 8.14 3.82 21.90
CA HIS A 482 8.30 5.23 21.51
C HIS A 482 6.95 5.96 21.34
N PHE A 483 5.88 5.22 21.04
CA PHE A 483 4.53 5.75 20.83
C PHE A 483 3.50 5.01 21.71
N PRO A 484 3.41 5.31 23.03
CA PRO A 484 2.63 4.51 23.99
C PRO A 484 1.11 4.44 23.71
N HIS A 485 0.57 5.38 22.92
CA HIS A 485 -0.82 5.35 22.47
C HIS A 485 -1.09 4.37 21.32
N LEU A 486 -0.05 3.77 20.74
CA LEU A 486 -0.19 2.78 19.68
C LEU A 486 -0.73 1.46 20.24
N LYS A 487 -2.00 1.19 19.93
CA LYS A 487 -2.71 -0.06 20.25
C LYS A 487 -3.40 -0.69 19.03
N ASN A 488 -3.50 0.02 17.91
CA ASN A 488 -4.29 -0.38 16.76
C ASN A 488 -3.40 -0.95 15.65
N VAL A 489 -3.73 -2.14 15.15
CA VAL A 489 -2.99 -2.82 14.08
C VAL A 489 -3.92 -3.14 12.90
N TRP A 490 -3.61 -2.64 11.71
CA TRP A 490 -4.17 -3.15 10.47
C TRP A 490 -3.33 -4.33 9.96
N LEU A 491 -3.82 -5.55 10.17
CA LEU A 491 -3.11 -6.80 9.88
C LEU A 491 -3.51 -7.37 8.52
N SER A 492 -2.55 -7.38 7.59
CA SER A 492 -2.69 -8.04 6.28
C SER A 492 -1.90 -9.34 6.26
N THR A 493 -2.59 -10.46 6.06
CA THR A 493 -1.98 -11.79 5.94
C THR A 493 -2.92 -12.76 5.22
N GLU A 494 -2.34 -13.67 4.44
CA GLU A 494 -3.01 -14.80 3.80
C GLU A 494 -3.25 -15.99 4.72
N MET A 495 -2.61 -16.07 5.90
CA MET A 495 -2.63 -17.25 6.78
C MET A 495 -3.64 -17.13 7.92
N GLN A 496 -4.42 -18.18 8.17
CA GLN A 496 -5.35 -18.23 9.30
C GLN A 496 -4.60 -18.32 10.65
N GLU A 497 -3.48 -19.06 10.72
CA GLU A 497 -2.67 -19.19 11.94
C GLU A 497 -2.26 -17.83 12.53
N VAL A 498 -1.93 -16.87 11.66
CA VAL A 498 -1.53 -15.51 12.07
C VAL A 498 -2.71 -14.77 12.71
N ILE A 499 -3.92 -14.94 12.18
CA ILE A 499 -5.14 -14.38 12.77
C ILE A 499 -5.43 -15.03 14.13
N ASP A 500 -5.34 -16.36 14.23
CA ASP A 500 -5.62 -17.08 15.47
C ASP A 500 -4.66 -16.67 16.60
N LYS A 501 -3.38 -16.41 16.27
CA LYS A 501 -2.36 -15.90 17.19
C LYS A 501 -2.58 -14.47 17.68
N THR A 502 -3.37 -13.64 17.00
CA THR A 502 -3.70 -12.28 17.51
C THR A 502 -4.34 -12.32 18.90
N ARG A 503 -5.07 -13.40 19.21
CA ARG A 503 -5.73 -13.63 20.51
C ARG A 503 -4.75 -13.72 21.68
N SER A 504 -3.48 -14.03 21.41
CA SER A 504 -2.40 -14.05 22.42
C SER A 504 -1.91 -12.65 22.80
N TYR A 505 -2.39 -11.59 22.14
CA TYR A 505 -1.98 -10.20 22.35
C TYR A 505 -3.18 -9.29 22.70
N PRO A 506 -3.91 -9.56 23.81
CA PRO A 506 -5.18 -8.90 24.14
C PRO A 506 -5.10 -7.39 24.42
N HIS A 507 -3.90 -6.82 24.53
CA HIS A 507 -3.68 -5.38 24.69
C HIS A 507 -3.62 -4.61 23.35
N TRP A 508 -3.76 -5.32 22.22
CA TRP A 508 -3.72 -4.78 20.87
C TRP A 508 -5.06 -5.02 20.16
N ASN A 509 -5.57 -3.98 19.50
CA ASN A 509 -6.74 -4.04 18.65
C ASN A 509 -6.31 -4.45 17.23
N PHE A 510 -6.60 -5.68 16.83
CA PHE A 510 -6.31 -6.17 15.48
C PHE A 510 -7.50 -6.01 14.56
N TYR A 511 -7.34 -5.23 13.51
CA TYR A 511 -8.28 -5.05 12.43
C TYR A 511 -7.73 -5.75 11.19
N TYR A 512 -8.56 -6.55 10.51
CA TYR A 512 -8.16 -7.27 9.31
C TYR A 512 -9.38 -7.53 8.42
N THR A 513 -9.15 -7.70 7.12
CA THR A 513 -10.23 -7.96 6.18
C THR A 513 -10.90 -9.33 6.41
N ASN A 514 -12.22 -9.41 6.30
CA ASN A 514 -12.96 -10.68 6.42
C ASN A 514 -12.88 -11.49 5.12
N VAL A 515 -11.89 -12.38 5.03
CA VAL A 515 -11.67 -13.26 3.87
C VAL A 515 -11.29 -14.66 4.37
N THR A 516 -11.71 -15.70 3.64
CA THR A 516 -11.22 -17.08 3.85
C THR A 516 -9.70 -17.08 3.69
N ARG A 517 -8.97 -17.66 4.66
CA ARG A 517 -7.50 -17.68 4.67
C ARG A 517 -6.94 -19.08 4.45
N GLN A 518 -5.65 -19.15 4.12
CA GLN A 518 -4.92 -20.39 3.99
C GLN A 518 -4.77 -21.10 5.34
N VAL A 519 -4.88 -22.43 5.28
CA VAL A 519 -4.53 -23.36 6.35
C VAL A 519 -3.56 -24.38 5.76
N GLY A 520 -2.41 -24.60 6.42
CA GLY A 520 -1.34 -25.45 5.88
C GLY A 520 -0.60 -24.82 4.69
N ASN A 521 -0.06 -25.67 3.82
CA ASN A 521 0.96 -25.28 2.82
C ASN A 521 0.41 -25.23 1.38
N VAL A 522 -0.79 -24.69 1.20
CA VAL A 522 -1.41 -24.51 -0.13
C VAL A 522 -0.59 -23.48 -0.93
N SER A 523 -0.48 -23.64 -2.26
CA SER A 523 0.21 -22.63 -3.08
C SER A 523 -0.61 -21.33 -3.16
N MET A 524 0.05 -20.18 -3.23
CA MET A 524 -0.65 -18.89 -3.34
C MET A 524 -1.53 -18.84 -4.59
N ALA A 525 -1.11 -19.47 -5.70
CA ALA A 525 -1.91 -19.55 -6.92
C ALA A 525 -3.21 -20.37 -6.72
N THR A 526 -3.14 -21.50 -6.01
CA THR A 526 -4.31 -22.32 -5.66
C THR A 526 -5.27 -21.57 -4.73
N TYR A 527 -4.72 -20.82 -3.77
CA TYR A 527 -5.51 -19.99 -2.86
C TYR A 527 -6.15 -18.77 -3.55
N GLU A 528 -5.43 -18.03 -4.40
CA GLU A 528 -6.02 -16.94 -5.18
C GLU A 528 -7.12 -17.44 -6.12
N ALA A 529 -7.00 -18.67 -6.62
CA ALA A 529 -8.02 -19.31 -7.43
C ALA A 529 -9.27 -19.70 -6.61
N SER A 530 -9.11 -20.27 -5.40
CA SER A 530 -10.25 -20.66 -4.56
C SER A 530 -11.07 -19.47 -4.03
N LEU A 531 -10.44 -18.30 -3.87
CA LEU A 531 -11.12 -17.04 -3.55
C LEU A 531 -11.92 -16.46 -4.73
N GLY A 532 -11.57 -16.81 -5.97
CA GLY A 532 -12.11 -16.19 -7.18
C GLY A 532 -11.55 -14.78 -7.45
N ARG A 533 -11.68 -14.33 -8.71
CA ARG A 533 -10.98 -13.14 -9.24
C ARG A 533 -11.31 -11.82 -8.54
N LYS A 534 -12.58 -11.60 -8.16
CA LYS A 534 -13.04 -10.40 -7.42
C LYS A 534 -12.35 -10.32 -6.07
N THR A 535 -12.43 -11.40 -5.30
CA THR A 535 -11.89 -11.50 -3.94
C THR A 535 -10.36 -11.40 -3.95
N SER A 536 -9.66 -12.18 -4.80
CA SER A 536 -8.20 -12.18 -4.90
C SER A 536 -7.59 -10.91 -5.54
N THR A 537 -8.41 -9.90 -5.84
CA THR A 537 -7.96 -8.57 -6.30
C THR A 537 -8.41 -7.46 -5.35
N ASN A 538 -9.69 -7.41 -4.99
CA ASN A 538 -10.24 -6.40 -4.08
C ASN A 538 -9.54 -6.42 -2.72
N TYR A 539 -9.37 -7.60 -2.10
CA TYR A 539 -8.84 -7.72 -0.74
C TYR A 539 -7.37 -7.29 -0.64
N PRO A 540 -6.46 -7.69 -1.56
CA PRO A 540 -5.13 -7.11 -1.62
C PRO A 540 -5.16 -5.58 -1.80
N LEU A 541 -5.93 -5.03 -2.74
CA LEU A 541 -5.95 -3.58 -2.98
C LEU A 541 -6.44 -2.76 -1.77
N VAL A 542 -7.47 -3.24 -1.07
CA VAL A 542 -7.90 -2.65 0.22
C VAL A 542 -6.76 -2.68 1.24
N ASN A 543 -6.14 -3.85 1.45
CA ASN A 543 -5.03 -3.97 2.41
C ASN A 543 -3.82 -3.09 2.04
N PHE A 544 -3.55 -2.91 0.75
CA PHE A 544 -2.49 -2.03 0.25
C PHE A 544 -2.76 -0.56 0.60
N LEU A 545 -3.96 -0.06 0.27
CA LEU A 545 -4.33 1.33 0.51
C LEU A 545 -4.42 1.65 2.01
N MET A 546 -5.01 0.75 2.81
CA MET A 546 -5.02 0.88 4.28
C MET A 546 -3.60 0.90 4.87
N ALA A 547 -2.67 0.11 4.34
CA ALA A 547 -1.26 0.14 4.75
C ALA A 547 -0.54 1.44 4.40
N VAL A 548 -0.87 2.03 3.25
CA VAL A 548 -0.37 3.34 2.82
C VAL A 548 -0.97 4.48 3.65
N GLU A 549 -2.20 4.35 4.16
CA GLU A 549 -2.87 5.34 5.02
C GLU A 549 -2.51 5.24 6.51
N SER A 550 -2.04 4.09 6.98
CA SER A 550 -1.58 3.82 8.36
C SER A 550 -0.35 4.65 8.75
N ASP A 551 -0.19 5.00 10.03
CA ASP A 551 0.91 5.83 10.52
C ASP A 551 2.24 5.08 10.45
N PHE A 552 2.30 3.86 11.00
CA PHE A 552 3.51 3.01 11.02
C PHE A 552 3.38 1.81 10.08
N PHE A 553 4.51 1.18 9.71
CA PHE A 553 4.52 -0.04 8.90
C PHE A 553 5.59 -1.04 9.33
N ILE A 554 5.16 -2.30 9.48
CA ILE A 554 6.03 -3.48 9.67
C ILE A 554 5.70 -4.51 8.58
N GLY A 555 6.74 -5.17 8.08
CA GLY A 555 6.62 -6.14 7.00
C GLY A 555 7.92 -6.91 6.75
N ALA A 556 7.98 -7.63 5.65
CA ALA A 556 9.18 -8.34 5.19
C ALA A 556 9.72 -7.70 3.90
N LEU A 557 10.96 -7.18 3.92
CA LEU A 557 11.62 -6.54 2.77
C LEU A 557 11.64 -7.45 1.55
N GLY A 558 11.92 -8.75 1.74
CA GLY A 558 11.90 -9.76 0.67
C GLY A 558 10.55 -9.96 -0.02
N SER A 559 9.50 -9.22 0.37
CA SER A 559 8.22 -9.15 -0.32
C SER A 559 8.10 -7.90 -1.18
N THR A 560 7.99 -8.08 -2.50
CA THR A 560 7.62 -7.02 -3.46
C THR A 560 6.40 -6.21 -3.01
N TRP A 561 5.48 -6.83 -2.28
CA TRP A 561 4.30 -6.16 -1.73
C TRP A 561 4.65 -5.12 -0.64
N CYS A 562 5.50 -5.50 0.33
CA CYS A 562 5.97 -4.58 1.36
C CYS A 562 6.77 -3.43 0.76
N PHE A 563 7.64 -3.74 -0.22
CA PHE A 563 8.43 -2.75 -0.95
C PHE A 563 7.55 -1.71 -1.68
N LEU A 564 6.44 -2.15 -2.29
CA LEU A 564 5.49 -1.25 -2.94
C LEU A 564 4.67 -0.43 -1.93
N ILE A 565 4.28 -1.01 -0.79
CA ILE A 565 3.60 -0.29 0.30
C ILE A 565 4.53 0.80 0.86
N ASP A 566 5.78 0.47 1.18
CA ASP A 566 6.80 1.40 1.66
C ASP A 566 7.07 2.51 0.64
N GLY A 567 7.31 2.18 -0.64
CA GLY A 567 7.48 3.19 -1.69
C GLY A 567 6.27 4.12 -1.84
N MET A 568 5.05 3.61 -1.66
CA MET A 568 3.85 4.43 -1.65
C MET A 568 3.75 5.31 -0.39
N ARG A 569 4.01 4.79 0.81
CA ARG A 569 4.11 5.60 2.05
C ARG A 569 5.10 6.75 1.87
N ASN A 570 6.27 6.46 1.32
CA ASN A 570 7.35 7.42 1.11
C ASN A 570 7.09 8.42 -0.04
N THR A 571 6.07 8.20 -0.88
CA THR A 571 5.55 9.18 -1.85
C THR A 571 4.18 9.74 -1.43
N GLY A 572 3.84 9.62 -0.14
CA GLY A 572 2.62 10.13 0.47
C GLY A 572 2.86 10.76 1.85
N GLY A 573 4.03 11.36 2.06
CA GLY A 573 4.36 12.17 3.24
C GLY A 573 4.80 11.39 4.47
N LYS A 574 5.39 10.18 4.30
CA LYS A 574 5.72 9.27 5.42
C LYS A 574 7.14 8.74 5.44
N VAL A 575 8.09 9.41 4.77
CA VAL A 575 9.52 9.03 4.83
C VAL A 575 10.00 8.89 6.28
N MET A 576 9.70 9.89 7.12
CA MET A 576 10.12 9.92 8.53
C MET A 576 9.35 8.96 9.46
N ALA A 577 8.25 8.34 9.01
CA ALA A 577 7.57 7.30 9.78
C ALA A 577 8.31 5.94 9.72
N GLY A 578 9.21 5.79 8.74
CA GLY A 578 10.08 4.64 8.58
C GLY A 578 9.38 3.33 8.25
N TYR A 579 10.22 2.29 8.16
CA TYR A 579 9.82 0.91 7.90
C TYR A 579 10.70 -0.05 8.71
N LEU A 580 10.08 -0.80 9.63
CA LEU A 580 10.73 -1.87 10.38
C LEU A 580 10.51 -3.21 9.67
N SER A 581 11.60 -3.91 9.31
CA SER A 581 11.54 -5.17 8.58
C SER A 581 12.06 -6.35 9.38
N VAL A 582 11.30 -7.46 9.35
CA VAL A 582 11.68 -8.73 9.99
C VAL A 582 12.76 -9.52 9.23
N ASN A 583 13.04 -9.15 7.98
CA ASN A 583 14.07 -9.81 7.17
C ASN A 583 14.82 -8.83 6.27
N LYS A 584 15.95 -9.30 5.74
CA LYS A 584 16.63 -8.68 4.60
C LYS A 584 15.93 -9.11 3.31
N ASP A 585 16.02 -8.30 2.27
CA ASP A 585 15.57 -8.69 0.93
C ASP A 585 16.44 -9.83 0.38
N ARG A 586 15.91 -10.61 -0.57
CA ARG A 586 16.67 -11.62 -1.31
C ARG A 586 17.30 -11.09 -2.60
N PHE A 587 16.83 -9.96 -3.12
CA PHE A 587 17.30 -9.43 -4.40
C PHE A 587 18.21 -8.20 -4.28
N TRP A 588 18.48 -7.73 -3.05
CA TRP A 588 19.23 -6.51 -2.79
C TRP A 588 20.30 -6.67 -1.70
#